data_AF-A0A962NIT2-F1
#
_entry.id   AF-A0A962NIT2-F1
#
_cell.length_a   1.000
_cell.length_b   1.000
_cell.length_c   1.000
_cell.angle_alpha   90.00
_cell.angle_beta   90.00
_cell.angle_gamma   90.00
#
_symmetry.space_group_name_H-M   'P 1'
#
loop_
_entity.id
_entity.type
_entity.pdbx_description
1 polymer ?
#
loop_
_entity_poly.entity_id
_entity_poly.type
_entity_poly.pdbx_seq_one_letter_code
_entity_poly.pdbx_strand_id
1 'polypeptide(L)'
;PGYMSPEQATGQSGQTDARSDVYALGVLLHQLLVGVLPEPLPQHIDAPSPRSPSALWRRLEVDQQRRLAQARQTDPRALQRRLHGELDWVVLQALAPEPARRYASVEALQADLRRLRQHRPVAAAAPGWSYRVGKFVRRHRVGSGFALVLLCLLALFGWSRWQQQRQTAQALAQAERQRDRAEQVSAFLIELFQGADPEIQQGREPSVSELLDAAAQRLRAGEPGDPALRARLIETIAQVYLRLGRLSEAAELQRQGLALRQAELPEDLAGLADAQNALAIILREQGELAQAESVQRAALNRQREAHGPNSAELARSHNLLGLLLRARGQLDLAQQE
;
A
#
# COMPACT_ATOMS: atom_id res chain seq x y z
N PRO A 1 7.38 23.41 -59.99
CA PRO A 1 8.04 22.24 -59.35
C PRO A 1 7.56 21.90 -57.92
N GLY A 2 7.25 22.88 -57.06
CA GLY A 2 7.03 22.63 -55.61
C GLY A 2 5.78 21.86 -55.18
N TYR A 3 4.80 21.64 -56.06
CA TYR A 3 3.56 20.89 -55.77
C TYR A 3 3.49 19.55 -56.51
N MET A 4 4.52 19.24 -57.30
CA MET A 4 4.59 18.02 -58.09
C MET A 4 4.93 16.84 -57.18
N SER A 5 4.25 15.71 -57.35
CA SER A 5 4.56 14.51 -56.59
C SER A 5 5.89 13.87 -57.05
N PRO A 6 6.54 13.05 -56.20
CA PRO A 6 7.82 12.41 -56.54
C PRO A 6 7.77 11.56 -57.82
N GLU A 7 6.68 10.85 -58.05
CA GLU A 7 6.45 10.05 -59.25
C GLU A 7 6.26 10.91 -60.52
N GLN A 8 5.64 12.09 -60.39
CA GLN A 8 5.53 13.06 -61.48
C GLN A 8 6.87 13.72 -61.79
N ALA A 9 7.67 14.02 -60.76
CA ALA A 9 8.99 14.65 -60.90
C ALA A 9 10.02 13.72 -61.59
N THR A 10 9.87 12.41 -61.42
CA THR A 10 10.74 11.40 -62.05
C THR A 10 10.27 10.95 -63.44
N GLY A 11 9.14 11.47 -63.94
CA GLY A 11 8.63 11.18 -65.29
C GLY A 11 7.98 9.79 -65.44
N GLN A 12 7.59 9.15 -64.32
CA GLN A 12 6.92 7.85 -64.32
C GLN A 12 5.40 8.00 -64.56
N SER A 13 5.03 8.54 -65.72
CA SER A 13 3.65 8.93 -66.07
C SER A 13 2.62 7.80 -65.96
N GLY A 14 3.03 6.52 -66.04
CA GLY A 14 2.17 5.35 -65.85
C GLY A 14 1.76 5.06 -64.40
N GLN A 15 2.29 5.79 -63.42
CA GLN A 15 2.02 5.62 -61.98
C GLN A 15 1.32 6.83 -61.34
N THR A 16 0.93 7.83 -62.14
CA THR A 16 0.18 9.01 -61.66
C THR A 16 -1.29 8.65 -61.50
N ASP A 17 -1.79 8.64 -60.27
CA ASP A 17 -3.18 8.40 -59.92
C ASP A 17 -3.72 9.50 -58.99
N ALA A 18 -4.92 9.32 -58.43
CA ALA A 18 -5.55 10.28 -57.50
C ALA A 18 -4.67 10.61 -56.27
N ARG A 19 -3.65 9.80 -55.95
CA ARG A 19 -2.73 10.03 -54.83
C ARG A 19 -1.67 11.08 -55.14
N SER A 20 -1.45 11.40 -56.41
CA SER A 20 -0.65 12.56 -56.81
C SER A 20 -1.40 13.87 -56.51
N ASP A 21 -2.71 13.90 -56.70
CA ASP A 21 -3.56 15.04 -56.29
C ASP A 21 -3.60 15.19 -54.76
N VAL A 22 -3.68 14.07 -54.03
CA VAL A 22 -3.57 14.06 -52.56
C VAL A 22 -2.25 14.68 -52.09
N TYR A 23 -1.15 14.37 -52.77
CA TYR A 23 0.15 14.96 -52.46
C TYR A 23 0.16 16.48 -52.69
N ALA A 24 -0.32 16.95 -53.85
CA ALA A 24 -0.42 18.38 -54.15
C ALA A 24 -1.30 19.13 -53.13
N LEU A 25 -2.44 18.55 -52.75
CA LEU A 25 -3.30 19.08 -51.68
C LEU A 25 -2.61 19.03 -50.31
N GLY A 26 -1.78 18.04 -50.03
CA GLY A 26 -0.95 17.96 -48.84
C GLY A 26 0.08 19.10 -48.76
N VAL A 27 0.74 19.43 -49.88
CA VAL A 27 1.69 20.56 -49.98
C VAL A 27 0.95 21.88 -49.74
N LEU A 28 -0.21 22.04 -50.37
CA LEU A 28 -1.05 23.22 -50.20
C LEU A 28 -1.55 23.35 -48.76
N LEU A 29 -2.02 22.25 -48.14
CA LEU A 29 -2.44 22.23 -46.74
C LEU A 29 -1.28 22.61 -45.82
N HIS A 30 -0.09 22.04 -46.01
CA HIS A 30 1.09 22.40 -45.26
C HIS A 30 1.38 23.91 -45.36
N GLN A 31 1.35 24.46 -46.57
CA GLN A 31 1.58 25.90 -46.78
C GLN A 31 0.49 26.77 -46.14
N LEU A 32 -0.77 26.37 -46.20
CA LEU A 32 -1.85 27.08 -45.50
C LEU A 32 -1.66 27.07 -43.97
N LEU A 33 -1.06 26.01 -43.43
CA LEU A 33 -0.81 25.87 -41.99
C LEU A 33 0.41 26.67 -41.52
N VAL A 34 1.53 26.59 -42.23
CA VAL A 34 2.84 27.11 -41.76
C VAL A 34 3.33 28.30 -42.58
N GLY A 35 2.71 28.61 -43.73
CA GLY A 35 3.08 29.72 -44.61
C GLY A 35 4.27 29.46 -45.52
N VAL A 36 4.91 28.29 -45.40
CA VAL A 36 6.10 27.88 -46.17
C VAL A 36 5.87 26.50 -46.79
N LEU A 37 6.64 26.16 -47.82
CA LEU A 37 6.62 24.84 -48.44
C LEU A 37 7.21 23.78 -47.49
N PRO A 38 6.80 22.51 -47.62
CA PRO A 38 7.36 21.43 -46.81
C PRO A 38 8.84 21.21 -47.15
N GLU A 39 9.66 20.92 -46.13
CA GLU A 39 11.10 20.69 -46.29
C GLU A 39 11.57 19.41 -45.60
N PRO A 40 12.36 18.56 -46.27
CA PRO A 40 12.68 18.61 -47.70
C PRO A 40 11.44 18.27 -48.56
N LEU A 41 11.39 18.77 -49.80
CA LEU A 41 10.45 18.28 -50.81
C LEU A 41 10.97 16.94 -51.35
N PRO A 42 10.24 15.82 -51.17
CA PRO A 42 10.64 14.53 -51.75
C PRO A 42 10.72 14.63 -53.28
N GLN A 43 11.90 14.36 -53.85
CA GLN A 43 12.13 14.41 -55.30
C GLN A 43 11.98 13.04 -55.98
N HIS A 44 12.06 11.96 -55.20
CA HIS A 44 11.89 10.57 -55.62
C HIS A 44 11.26 9.77 -54.47
N ILE A 45 10.87 8.51 -54.75
CA ILE A 45 10.11 7.68 -53.79
C ILE A 45 10.94 7.34 -52.54
N ASP A 46 12.25 7.11 -52.69
CA ASP A 46 13.16 6.83 -51.56
C ASP A 46 13.64 8.08 -50.78
N ALA A 47 13.13 9.27 -51.11
CA ALA A 47 13.56 10.50 -50.47
C ALA A 47 13.09 10.56 -49.01
N PRO A 48 13.83 11.27 -48.13
CA PRO A 48 13.40 11.44 -46.75
C PRO A 48 12.02 12.11 -46.68
N SER A 49 11.17 11.63 -45.76
CA SER A 49 9.86 12.24 -45.53
C SER A 49 10.01 13.71 -45.09
N PRO A 50 9.07 14.59 -45.49
CA PRO A 50 9.12 15.98 -45.10
C PRO A 50 8.97 16.14 -43.59
N ARG A 51 9.47 17.25 -43.05
CA ARG A 51 9.24 17.60 -41.65
C ARG A 51 7.77 17.89 -41.42
N SER A 52 7.31 17.60 -40.20
CA SER A 52 5.95 17.92 -39.80
C SER A 52 5.74 19.43 -39.75
N PRO A 53 4.51 19.93 -40.01
CA PRO A 53 4.15 21.33 -39.84
C PRO A 53 4.63 21.95 -38.51
N SER A 54 4.46 21.23 -37.40
CA SER A 54 4.86 21.71 -36.06
C SER A 54 6.38 21.68 -35.82
N ALA A 55 7.12 20.85 -36.55
CA ALA A 55 8.58 20.84 -36.51
C ALA A 55 9.16 21.97 -37.35
N LEU A 56 8.56 22.25 -38.50
CA LEU A 56 8.98 23.34 -39.38
C LEU A 56 8.62 24.71 -38.78
N TRP A 57 7.43 24.86 -38.20
CA TRP A 57 7.03 26.08 -37.48
C TRP A 57 8.06 26.51 -36.44
N ARG A 58 8.56 25.56 -35.64
CA ARG A 58 9.58 25.82 -34.60
C ARG A 58 10.91 26.33 -35.15
N ARG A 59 11.22 26.08 -36.42
CA ARG A 59 12.47 26.50 -37.07
C ARG A 59 12.36 27.85 -37.76
N LEU A 60 11.13 28.34 -37.99
CA LEU A 60 10.94 29.67 -38.55
C LEU A 60 11.51 30.73 -37.60
N GLU A 61 12.04 31.81 -38.18
CA GLU A 61 12.46 32.97 -37.41
C GLU A 61 11.32 33.52 -36.56
N VAL A 62 11.64 34.04 -35.38
CA VAL A 62 10.64 34.52 -34.41
C VAL A 62 9.69 35.56 -35.02
N ASP A 63 10.21 36.46 -35.85
CA ASP A 63 9.38 37.49 -36.49
C ASP A 63 8.51 36.94 -37.63
N GLN A 64 8.92 35.86 -38.29
CA GLN A 64 8.06 35.14 -39.23
C GLN A 64 6.92 34.44 -38.47
N GLN A 65 7.22 33.75 -37.36
CA GLN A 65 6.20 33.13 -36.52
C GLN A 65 5.18 34.15 -36.02
N ARG A 66 5.62 35.33 -35.57
CA ARG A 66 4.71 36.40 -35.11
C ARG A 66 3.80 36.90 -36.23
N ARG A 67 4.34 37.24 -37.39
CA ARG A 67 3.55 37.71 -38.56
C ARG A 67 2.52 36.68 -38.99
N LEU A 68 2.93 35.41 -39.10
CA LEU A 68 2.07 34.31 -39.52
C LEU A 68 0.99 33.96 -38.49
N ALA A 69 1.28 34.06 -37.19
CA ALA A 69 0.29 33.87 -36.14
C ALA A 69 -0.72 35.03 -36.10
N GLN A 70 -0.25 36.28 -36.26
CA GLN A 70 -1.10 37.46 -36.31
C GLN A 70 -2.06 37.44 -37.52
N ALA A 71 -1.57 37.06 -38.71
CA ALA A 71 -2.40 36.86 -39.89
C ALA A 71 -3.51 35.81 -39.68
N ARG A 72 -3.34 34.89 -38.73
CA ARG A 72 -4.30 33.85 -38.34
C ARG A 72 -5.05 34.18 -37.05
N GLN A 73 -4.99 35.43 -36.58
CA GLN A 73 -5.65 35.91 -35.37
C GLN A 73 -5.37 35.04 -34.14
N THR A 74 -4.11 34.63 -33.97
CA THR A 74 -3.67 33.76 -32.87
C THR A 74 -2.26 34.14 -32.40
N ASP A 75 -1.81 33.57 -31.30
CA ASP A 75 -0.44 33.73 -30.82
C ASP A 75 0.46 32.56 -31.28
N PRO A 76 1.78 32.75 -31.40
CA PRO A 76 2.69 31.71 -31.87
C PRO A 76 2.64 30.40 -31.06
N ARG A 77 2.38 30.47 -29.74
CA ARG A 77 2.33 29.28 -28.87
C ARG A 77 1.00 28.53 -29.03
N ALA A 78 -0.13 29.22 -29.18
CA ALA A 78 -1.41 28.59 -29.47
C ALA A 78 -1.42 27.95 -30.86
N LEU A 79 -0.84 28.61 -31.87
CA LEU A 79 -0.72 28.02 -33.20
C LEU A 79 0.17 26.77 -33.18
N GLN A 80 1.32 26.82 -32.50
CA GLN A 80 2.17 25.64 -32.32
C GLN A 80 1.43 24.47 -31.67
N ARG A 81 0.64 24.73 -30.62
CA ARG A 81 -0.18 23.70 -29.95
C ARG A 81 -1.26 23.11 -30.85
N ARG A 82 -1.82 23.91 -31.77
CA ARG A 82 -2.85 23.45 -32.72
C ARG A 82 -2.24 22.63 -33.86
N LEU A 83 -1.06 23.01 -34.35
CA LEU A 83 -0.33 22.29 -35.39
C LEU A 83 0.16 20.92 -34.90
N HIS A 84 0.62 20.88 -33.64
CA HIS A 84 1.16 19.66 -33.06
C HIS A 84 0.10 18.56 -32.90
N GLY A 85 0.42 17.35 -33.32
CA GLY A 85 -0.41 16.15 -33.12
C GLY A 85 -1.16 15.74 -34.39
N GLU A 86 -2.49 15.89 -34.38
CA GLU A 86 -3.34 15.29 -35.43
C GLU A 86 -3.15 15.96 -36.81
N LEU A 87 -2.88 17.27 -36.86
CA LEU A 87 -2.59 17.97 -38.12
C LEU A 87 -1.23 17.56 -38.70
N ASP A 88 -0.23 17.30 -37.86
CA ASP A 88 1.04 16.73 -38.30
C ASP A 88 0.81 15.37 -38.98
N TRP A 89 0.00 14.48 -38.39
CA TRP A 89 -0.27 13.16 -38.96
C TRP A 89 -0.97 13.23 -40.32
N VAL A 90 -2.02 14.04 -40.42
CA VAL A 90 -2.77 14.21 -41.68
C VAL A 90 -1.86 14.75 -42.79
N VAL A 91 -1.06 15.77 -42.49
CA VAL A 91 -0.15 16.37 -43.48
C VAL A 91 0.97 15.40 -43.87
N LEU A 92 1.60 14.73 -42.90
CA LEU A 92 2.68 13.77 -43.19
C LEU A 92 2.19 12.56 -43.98
N GLN A 93 0.98 12.08 -43.71
CA GLN A 93 0.42 10.99 -44.51
C GLN A 93 0.12 11.44 -45.94
N ALA A 94 -0.47 12.63 -46.13
CA ALA A 94 -0.72 13.18 -47.47
C ALA A 94 0.60 13.39 -48.25
N LEU A 95 1.67 13.77 -47.57
CA LEU A 95 2.99 14.04 -48.13
C LEU A 95 3.94 12.83 -48.15
N ALA A 96 3.45 11.62 -47.90
CA ALA A 96 4.32 10.43 -47.88
C ALA A 96 5.00 10.23 -49.25
N PRO A 97 6.34 9.99 -49.31
CA PRO A 97 7.04 9.79 -50.58
C PRO A 97 6.44 8.63 -51.41
N GLU A 98 6.16 7.49 -50.76
CA GLU A 98 5.49 6.34 -51.36
C GLU A 98 3.97 6.58 -51.53
N PRO A 99 3.40 6.46 -52.75
CA PRO A 99 1.97 6.64 -52.97
C PRO A 99 1.09 5.71 -52.12
N ALA A 100 1.53 4.48 -51.86
CA ALA A 100 0.78 3.49 -51.07
C ALA A 100 0.55 3.90 -49.61
N ARG A 101 1.38 4.81 -49.06
CA ARG A 101 1.23 5.32 -47.69
C ARG A 101 0.35 6.57 -47.61
N ARG A 102 0.03 7.20 -48.75
CA ARG A 102 -0.87 8.34 -48.83
C ARG A 102 -2.31 7.91 -48.65
N TYR A 103 -3.20 8.90 -48.50
CA TYR A 103 -4.63 8.63 -48.59
C TYR A 103 -4.98 8.04 -49.95
N ALA A 104 -5.83 7.01 -49.96
CA ALA A 104 -6.26 6.36 -51.18
C ALA A 104 -7.02 7.30 -52.13
N SER A 105 -7.64 8.36 -51.60
CA SER A 105 -8.36 9.37 -52.38
C SER A 105 -8.48 10.71 -51.63
N VAL A 106 -8.93 11.75 -52.34
CA VAL A 106 -9.19 13.08 -51.77
C VAL A 106 -10.34 13.04 -50.76
N GLU A 107 -11.34 12.18 -50.95
CA GLU A 107 -12.44 11.95 -50.00
C GLU A 107 -11.92 11.41 -48.67
N ALA A 108 -10.91 10.53 -48.69
CA ALA A 108 -10.30 9.99 -47.48
C ALA A 108 -9.55 11.09 -46.69
N LEU A 109 -8.80 11.94 -47.38
CA LEU A 109 -8.16 13.13 -46.78
C LEU A 109 -9.22 14.09 -46.19
N GLN A 110 -10.28 14.38 -46.96
CA GLN A 110 -11.38 15.23 -46.52
C GLN A 110 -12.09 14.65 -45.29
N ALA A 111 -12.31 13.33 -45.25
CA ALA A 111 -12.95 12.65 -44.13
C ALA A 111 -12.14 12.83 -42.84
N ASP A 112 -10.80 12.74 -42.90
CA ASP A 112 -9.95 12.97 -41.74
C ASP A 112 -9.95 14.44 -41.29
N LEU A 113 -9.96 15.40 -42.22
CA LEU A 113 -10.14 16.81 -41.90
C LEU A 113 -11.50 17.09 -41.23
N ARG A 114 -12.57 16.41 -41.64
CA ARG A 114 -13.88 16.49 -40.97
C ARG A 114 -13.83 15.87 -39.58
N ARG A 115 -13.16 14.72 -39.40
CA ARG A 115 -12.98 14.07 -38.09
C ARG A 115 -12.23 14.99 -37.13
N LEU A 116 -11.15 15.63 -37.58
CA LEU A 116 -10.42 16.66 -36.84
C LEU A 116 -11.35 17.75 -36.29
N ARG A 117 -12.15 18.35 -37.18
CA ARG A 117 -13.09 19.43 -36.83
C ARG A 117 -14.17 18.98 -35.85
N GLN A 118 -14.62 17.73 -35.95
CA GLN A 118 -15.66 17.15 -35.08
C GLN A 118 -15.11 16.49 -33.82
N HIS A 119 -13.81 16.62 -33.53
CA HIS A 119 -13.14 15.92 -32.44
C HIS A 119 -13.38 14.40 -32.46
N ARG A 120 -13.36 13.80 -33.65
CA ARG A 120 -13.35 12.35 -33.86
C ARG A 120 -11.91 11.86 -34.10
N PRO A 121 -11.62 10.59 -33.81
CA PRO A 121 -10.31 10.02 -34.05
C PRO A 121 -9.95 10.00 -35.54
N VAL A 122 -8.81 10.58 -35.92
CA VAL A 122 -8.31 10.55 -37.31
C VAL A 122 -7.79 9.17 -37.70
N ALA A 123 -7.85 8.83 -38.99
CA ALA A 123 -7.26 7.61 -39.54
C ALA A 123 -5.77 7.75 -39.87
N ALA A 124 -5.26 9.00 -39.94
CA ALA A 124 -3.93 9.33 -40.43
C ALA A 124 -2.75 8.66 -39.71
N ALA A 125 -2.98 8.29 -38.46
CA ALA A 125 -2.09 7.46 -37.68
C ALA A 125 -2.94 6.40 -37.00
N ALA A 126 -2.39 5.22 -36.70
CA ALA A 126 -3.03 4.23 -35.84
C ALA A 126 -2.94 4.74 -34.38
N PRO A 127 -3.97 5.44 -33.85
CA PRO A 127 -3.82 6.10 -32.58
C PRO A 127 -4.01 5.08 -31.45
N GLY A 128 -3.22 5.21 -30.38
CA GLY A 128 -3.38 4.36 -29.20
C GLY A 128 -4.78 4.47 -28.56
N TRP A 129 -5.16 3.45 -27.79
CA TRP A 129 -6.46 3.37 -27.12
C TRP A 129 -6.75 4.59 -26.23
N SER A 130 -5.74 5.12 -25.53
CA SER A 130 -5.86 6.29 -24.66
C SER A 130 -6.35 7.55 -25.39
N TYR A 131 -5.87 7.80 -26.61
CA TYR A 131 -6.31 8.93 -27.43
C TYR A 131 -7.80 8.81 -27.80
N ARG A 132 -8.25 7.61 -28.18
CA ARG A 132 -9.65 7.36 -28.55
C ARG A 132 -10.57 7.55 -27.35
N VAL A 133 -10.17 7.05 -26.18
CA VAL A 133 -10.88 7.27 -24.91
C VAL A 133 -10.95 8.77 -24.57
N GLY A 134 -9.86 9.51 -24.71
CA GLY A 134 -9.85 10.96 -24.48
C GLY A 134 -10.84 11.72 -25.36
N LYS A 135 -10.88 11.42 -26.67
CA LYS A 135 -11.87 12.01 -27.60
C LYS A 135 -13.30 11.58 -27.25
N PHE A 136 -13.51 10.33 -26.85
CA PHE A 136 -14.81 9.83 -26.41
C PHE A 136 -15.32 10.56 -25.15
N VAL A 137 -14.47 10.68 -24.12
CA VAL A 137 -14.80 11.38 -22.88
C VAL A 137 -15.08 12.86 -23.16
N ARG A 138 -14.27 13.51 -24.01
CA ARG A 138 -14.52 14.92 -24.41
C ARG A 138 -15.88 15.10 -25.09
N ARG A 139 -16.35 14.09 -25.83
CA ARG A 139 -17.66 14.11 -26.50
C ARG A 139 -18.81 13.75 -25.57
N HIS A 140 -18.59 12.89 -24.58
CA HIS A 140 -19.61 12.35 -23.68
C HIS A 140 -19.34 12.73 -22.20
N ARG A 141 -18.93 13.97 -21.92
CA ARG A 141 -18.46 14.39 -20.58
C ARG A 141 -19.44 14.05 -19.45
N VAL A 142 -20.74 14.22 -19.70
CA VAL A 142 -21.80 13.90 -18.72
C VAL A 142 -21.93 12.38 -18.51
N GLY A 143 -22.06 11.61 -19.59
CA GLY A 143 -22.20 10.15 -19.51
C GLY A 143 -20.97 9.46 -18.92
N SER A 144 -19.76 9.92 -19.28
CA SER A 144 -18.51 9.45 -18.70
C SER A 144 -18.40 9.79 -17.20
N GLY A 145 -18.97 10.91 -16.75
CA GLY A 145 -19.05 11.26 -15.33
C GLY A 145 -19.90 10.27 -14.53
N PHE A 146 -21.11 9.94 -15.02
CA PHE A 146 -21.96 8.94 -14.38
C PHE A 146 -21.29 7.55 -14.30
N ALA A 147 -20.64 7.13 -15.39
CA ALA A 147 -19.92 5.86 -15.41
C ALA A 147 -18.79 5.82 -14.36
N LEU A 148 -18.05 6.93 -14.20
CA LEU A 148 -17.01 7.03 -13.18
C LEU A 148 -17.58 6.97 -11.77
N VAL A 149 -18.67 7.69 -11.50
CA VAL A 149 -19.34 7.66 -10.18
C VAL A 149 -19.81 6.23 -9.85
N LEU A 150 -20.41 5.53 -10.81
CA LEU A 150 -20.84 4.15 -10.61
C LEU A 150 -19.66 3.21 -10.32
N LEU A 151 -18.54 3.36 -11.03
CA LEU A 151 -17.31 2.60 -10.76
C LEU A 151 -16.76 2.86 -9.35
N CYS A 152 -16.75 4.12 -8.90
CA CYS A 152 -16.33 4.48 -7.55
C CYS A 152 -17.27 3.86 -6.49
N LEU A 153 -18.59 3.89 -6.71
CA LEU A 153 -19.55 3.27 -5.78
C LEU A 153 -19.37 1.76 -5.69
N LEU A 154 -19.14 1.07 -6.81
CA LEU A 154 -18.87 -0.37 -6.82
C LEU A 154 -17.55 -0.71 -6.12
N ALA A 155 -16.51 0.11 -6.31
CA ALA A 155 -15.23 -0.05 -5.63
C ALA A 155 -15.37 0.17 -4.11
N LEU A 156 -16.09 1.21 -3.69
CA LEU A 156 -16.39 1.47 -2.27
C LEU A 156 -17.21 0.34 -1.65
N PHE A 157 -18.22 -0.16 -2.36
CA PHE A 157 -19.02 -1.29 -1.91
C PHE A 157 -18.17 -2.56 -1.76
N GLY A 158 -17.35 -2.87 -2.77
CA GLY A 158 -16.43 -4.01 -2.72
C GLY A 158 -15.44 -3.90 -1.56
N TRP A 159 -14.86 -2.71 -1.34
CA TRP A 159 -13.97 -2.44 -0.23
C TRP A 159 -14.66 -2.60 1.13
N SER A 160 -15.86 -2.06 1.29
CA SER A 160 -16.67 -2.20 2.50
C SER A 160 -17.01 -3.66 2.81
N ARG A 161 -17.40 -4.45 1.80
CA ARG A 161 -17.69 -5.88 1.96
C ARG A 161 -16.45 -6.68 2.34
N TRP A 162 -15.32 -6.37 1.71
CA TRP A 162 -14.03 -6.97 2.02
C TRP A 162 -13.56 -6.64 3.45
N GLN A 163 -13.73 -5.39 3.87
CA GLN A 163 -13.40 -4.95 5.22
C GLN A 163 -14.28 -5.63 6.27
N GLN A 164 -15.58 -5.72 6.02
CA GLN A 164 -16.53 -6.37 6.91
C GLN A 164 -16.21 -7.87 7.05
N GLN A 165 -15.91 -8.55 5.94
CA GLN A 165 -15.55 -9.97 5.97
C GLN A 165 -14.26 -10.22 6.77
N ARG A 166 -13.28 -9.32 6.69
CA ARG A 166 -12.07 -9.39 7.50
C ARG A 166 -12.35 -9.25 8.99
N GLN A 167 -13.22 -8.31 9.38
CA GLN A 167 -13.60 -8.15 10.79
C GLN A 167 -14.30 -9.40 11.33
N THR A 168 -15.24 -9.99 10.57
CA THR A 168 -15.94 -11.21 11.00
C THR A 168 -15.00 -12.41 11.11
N ALA A 169 -14.03 -12.54 10.20
CA ALA A 169 -13.05 -13.63 10.25
C ALA A 169 -12.14 -13.52 11.49
N GLN A 170 -11.73 -12.30 11.85
CA GLN A 170 -10.94 -12.05 13.06
C GLN A 170 -11.75 -12.32 14.33
N ALA A 171 -13.02 -11.91 14.38
CA ALA A 171 -13.90 -12.16 15.52
C ALA A 171 -14.11 -13.66 15.77
N LEU A 172 -14.32 -14.44 14.71
CA LEU A 172 -14.46 -15.90 14.83
C LEU A 172 -13.17 -16.56 15.32
N ALA A 173 -12.02 -16.19 14.75
CA ALA A 173 -10.72 -16.73 15.18
C ALA A 173 -10.40 -16.40 16.65
N GLN A 174 -10.84 -15.23 17.15
CA GLN A 174 -10.72 -14.89 18.56
C GLN A 174 -11.65 -15.73 19.43
N ALA A 175 -12.91 -15.92 19.01
CA ALA A 175 -13.89 -16.73 19.73
C ALA A 175 -13.44 -18.20 19.84
N GLU A 176 -12.90 -18.78 18.77
CA GLU A 176 -12.33 -20.13 18.77
C GLU A 176 -11.17 -20.25 19.76
N ARG A 177 -10.20 -19.33 19.73
CA ARG A 177 -9.09 -19.33 20.71
C ARG A 177 -9.56 -19.15 22.15
N GLN A 178 -10.57 -18.32 22.38
CA GLN A 178 -11.13 -18.15 23.72
C GLN A 178 -11.82 -19.42 24.20
N ARG A 179 -12.58 -20.09 23.33
CA ARG A 179 -13.22 -21.37 23.62
C ARG A 179 -12.19 -22.44 23.94
N ASP A 180 -11.19 -22.64 23.07
CA ASP A 180 -10.17 -23.68 23.26
C ASP A 180 -9.38 -23.45 24.56
N ARG A 181 -9.06 -22.19 24.90
CA ARG A 181 -8.43 -21.85 26.18
C ARG A 181 -9.35 -22.13 27.37
N ALA A 182 -10.63 -21.79 27.27
CA ALA A 182 -11.60 -22.05 28.35
C ALA A 182 -11.80 -23.55 28.56
N GLU A 183 -11.83 -24.34 27.49
CA GLU A 183 -11.89 -25.80 27.54
C GLU A 183 -10.64 -26.38 28.20
N GLN A 184 -9.45 -25.92 27.83
CA GLN A 184 -8.19 -26.36 28.46
C GLN A 184 -8.08 -25.97 29.94
N VAL A 185 -8.52 -24.76 30.31
CA VAL A 185 -8.60 -24.35 31.73
C VAL A 185 -9.55 -25.25 32.49
N SER A 186 -10.74 -25.52 31.93
CA SER A 186 -11.75 -26.38 32.56
C SER A 186 -11.24 -27.81 32.72
N ALA A 187 -10.58 -28.36 31.69
CA ALA A 187 -9.95 -29.68 31.74
C ALA A 187 -8.87 -29.73 32.83
N PHE A 188 -7.98 -28.74 32.87
CA PHE A 188 -6.96 -28.64 33.91
C PHE A 188 -7.56 -28.59 35.32
N LEU A 189 -8.63 -27.81 35.53
CA LEU A 189 -9.31 -27.73 36.82
C LEU A 189 -10.01 -29.03 37.19
N ILE A 190 -10.68 -29.69 36.25
CA ILE A 190 -11.34 -30.99 36.47
C ILE A 190 -10.30 -32.03 36.89
N GLU A 191 -9.19 -32.13 36.15
CA GLU A 191 -8.14 -33.09 36.45
C GLU A 191 -7.43 -32.77 37.78
N LEU A 192 -7.32 -31.49 38.14
CA LEU A 192 -6.81 -31.05 39.43
C LEU A 192 -7.71 -31.51 40.58
N PHE A 193 -9.04 -31.31 40.45
CA PHE A 193 -10.00 -31.71 41.48
C PHE A 193 -10.22 -33.24 41.54
N GLN A 194 -10.15 -33.94 40.41
CA GLN A 194 -10.22 -35.42 40.39
C GLN A 194 -9.01 -36.04 41.08
N GLY A 195 -7.81 -35.46 40.94
CA GLY A 195 -6.64 -35.89 41.73
C GLY A 195 -6.81 -35.67 43.25
N ALA A 196 -7.84 -34.93 43.64
CA ALA A 196 -8.21 -34.61 45.02
C ALA A 196 -9.46 -35.33 45.53
N ASP A 197 -10.01 -36.26 44.74
CA ASP A 197 -11.20 -37.03 45.11
C ASP A 197 -10.93 -37.88 46.39
N PRO A 198 -11.73 -37.74 47.47
CA PRO A 198 -11.54 -38.47 48.71
C PRO A 198 -11.58 -39.99 48.53
N GLU A 199 -12.29 -40.52 47.53
CA GLU A 199 -12.31 -41.96 47.23
C GLU A 199 -10.91 -42.46 46.78
N ILE A 200 -10.14 -41.62 46.10
CA ILE A 200 -8.76 -41.91 45.68
C ILE A 200 -7.78 -41.70 46.84
N GLN A 201 -8.06 -40.76 47.74
CA GLN A 201 -7.20 -40.40 48.89
C GLN A 201 -7.63 -41.03 50.23
N GLN A 202 -8.25 -42.21 50.19
CA GLN A 202 -8.61 -43.00 51.39
C GLN A 202 -9.46 -42.22 52.42
N GLY A 203 -10.35 -41.34 51.95
CA GLY A 203 -11.27 -40.56 52.78
C GLY A 203 -10.71 -39.26 53.36
N ARG A 204 -9.51 -38.83 52.96
CA ARG A 204 -8.96 -37.51 53.35
C ARG A 204 -9.31 -36.46 52.31
N GLU A 205 -10.03 -35.41 52.72
CA GLU A 205 -10.24 -34.22 51.89
C GLU A 205 -8.93 -33.40 51.82
N PRO A 206 -8.35 -33.19 50.62
CA PRO A 206 -7.15 -32.39 50.49
C PRO A 206 -7.44 -30.91 50.75
N SER A 207 -6.54 -30.25 51.45
CA SER A 207 -6.63 -28.82 51.72
C SER A 207 -6.44 -27.99 50.44
N VAL A 208 -6.95 -26.76 50.44
CA VAL A 208 -6.73 -25.80 49.35
C VAL A 208 -5.24 -25.57 49.08
N SER A 209 -4.38 -25.65 50.10
CA SER A 209 -2.93 -25.52 49.93
C SER A 209 -2.32 -26.72 49.20
N GLU A 210 -2.73 -27.94 49.54
CA GLU A 210 -2.28 -29.17 48.87
C GLU A 210 -2.72 -29.17 47.40
N LEU A 211 -3.94 -28.69 47.11
CA LEU A 211 -4.44 -28.48 45.74
C LEU A 211 -3.60 -27.46 44.95
N LEU A 212 -3.25 -26.32 45.55
CA LEU A 212 -2.40 -25.31 44.92
C LEU A 212 -1.00 -25.87 44.62
N ASP A 213 -0.44 -26.66 45.53
CA ASP A 213 0.86 -27.29 45.36
C ASP A 213 0.85 -28.35 44.25
N ALA A 214 -0.20 -29.16 44.17
CA ALA A 214 -0.39 -30.09 43.07
C ALA A 214 -0.51 -29.35 41.73
N ALA A 215 -1.27 -28.26 41.66
CA ALA A 215 -1.40 -27.45 40.46
C ALA A 215 -0.05 -26.84 40.04
N ALA A 216 0.73 -26.29 40.98
CA ALA A 216 2.05 -25.75 40.70
C ALA A 216 3.03 -26.82 40.19
N GLN A 217 2.97 -28.04 40.74
CA GLN A 217 3.78 -29.16 40.26
C GLN A 217 3.41 -29.59 38.84
N ARG A 218 2.13 -29.61 38.48
CA ARG A 218 1.70 -29.93 37.11
C ARG A 218 2.15 -28.88 36.10
N LEU A 219 2.04 -27.59 36.46
CA LEU A 219 2.57 -26.50 35.64
C LEU A 219 4.10 -26.62 35.43
N ARG A 220 4.83 -27.05 36.46
CA ARG A 220 6.27 -27.36 36.38
C ARG A 220 6.59 -28.56 35.49
N ALA A 221 5.74 -29.59 35.55
CA ALA A 221 5.86 -30.78 34.71
C ALA A 221 5.52 -30.52 33.23
N GLY A 222 4.93 -29.36 32.92
CA GLY A 222 4.67 -28.91 31.57
C GLY A 222 3.21 -28.99 31.13
N GLU A 223 2.27 -29.19 32.06
CA GLU A 223 0.84 -29.21 31.77
C GLU A 223 0.15 -27.90 32.19
N PRO A 224 -0.81 -27.38 31.41
CA PRO A 224 -1.23 -27.84 30.08
C PRO A 224 -0.15 -27.54 29.01
N GLY A 225 -0.21 -28.24 27.88
CA GLY A 225 0.79 -28.15 26.82
C GLY A 225 0.87 -26.78 26.11
N ASP A 226 -0.19 -25.95 26.14
CA ASP A 226 -0.15 -24.58 25.61
C ASP A 226 0.73 -23.68 26.49
N PRO A 227 1.90 -23.20 25.98
CA PRO A 227 2.81 -22.36 26.75
C PRO A 227 2.18 -21.05 27.25
N ALA A 228 1.28 -20.45 26.46
CA ALA A 228 0.64 -19.18 26.82
C ALA A 228 -0.37 -19.37 27.95
N LEU A 229 -1.16 -20.45 27.90
CA LEU A 229 -2.06 -20.81 28.98
C LEU A 229 -1.28 -21.17 30.25
N ARG A 230 -0.25 -22.01 30.13
CA ARG A 230 0.59 -22.44 31.24
C ARG A 230 1.26 -21.25 31.94
N ALA A 231 1.80 -20.30 31.19
CA ALA A 231 2.38 -19.07 31.74
C ALA A 231 1.34 -18.23 32.53
N ARG A 232 0.09 -18.16 32.04
CA ARG A 232 -0.99 -17.42 32.71
C ARG A 232 -1.48 -18.12 33.99
N LEU A 233 -1.55 -19.46 33.97
CA LEU A 233 -1.86 -20.24 35.16
C LEU A 233 -0.75 -20.11 36.21
N ILE A 234 0.52 -20.15 35.79
CA ILE A 234 1.68 -19.88 36.67
C ILE A 234 1.54 -18.53 37.36
N GLU A 235 1.26 -17.47 36.60
CA GLU A 235 1.08 -16.12 37.14
C GLU A 235 -0.06 -16.06 38.16
N THR A 236 -1.17 -16.74 37.87
CA THR A 236 -2.34 -16.81 38.77
C THR A 236 -1.98 -17.51 40.08
N ILE A 237 -1.31 -18.68 40.02
CA ILE A 237 -0.94 -19.44 41.22
C ILE A 237 0.16 -18.71 42.01
N ALA A 238 1.14 -18.11 41.35
CA ALA A 238 2.17 -17.30 42.01
C ALA A 238 1.55 -16.11 42.78
N GLN A 239 0.52 -15.47 42.20
CA GLN A 239 -0.22 -14.41 42.90
C GLN A 239 -1.00 -14.93 44.11
N VAL A 240 -1.56 -16.14 44.03
CA VAL A 240 -2.21 -16.78 45.19
C VAL A 240 -1.18 -17.09 46.28
N TYR A 241 -0.02 -17.67 45.93
CA TYR A 241 1.06 -17.91 46.89
C TYR A 241 1.55 -16.63 47.56
N LEU A 242 1.70 -15.54 46.79
CA LEU A 242 2.04 -14.22 47.32
C LEU A 242 1.03 -13.77 48.41
N ARG A 243 -0.28 -13.87 48.13
CA ARG A 243 -1.33 -13.49 49.08
C ARG A 243 -1.37 -14.38 50.33
N LEU A 244 -0.95 -15.64 50.20
CA LEU A 244 -0.82 -16.57 51.32
C LEU A 244 0.48 -16.39 52.12
N GLY A 245 1.35 -15.45 51.72
CA GLY A 245 2.67 -15.25 52.36
C GLY A 245 3.71 -16.31 51.99
N ARG A 246 3.41 -17.19 51.03
CA ARG A 246 4.32 -18.24 50.52
C ARG A 246 5.24 -17.65 49.46
N LEU A 247 6.05 -16.68 49.88
CA LEU A 247 6.78 -15.81 48.99
C LEU A 247 7.84 -16.56 48.17
N SER A 248 8.52 -17.53 48.78
CA SER A 248 9.56 -18.34 48.13
C SER A 248 8.99 -19.16 46.97
N GLU A 249 7.85 -19.82 47.19
CA GLU A 249 7.17 -20.60 46.17
C GLU A 249 6.62 -19.70 45.06
N ALA A 250 6.07 -18.53 45.40
CA ALA A 250 5.63 -17.53 44.43
C ALA A 250 6.79 -17.08 43.52
N ALA A 251 7.95 -16.77 44.10
CA ALA A 251 9.11 -16.29 43.36
C ALA A 251 9.68 -17.37 42.44
N GLU A 252 9.78 -18.62 42.91
CA GLU A 252 10.25 -19.74 42.12
C GLU A 252 9.32 -20.02 40.94
N LEU A 253 8.01 -20.11 41.19
CA LEU A 253 7.01 -20.38 40.17
C LEU A 253 6.96 -19.23 39.13
N GLN A 254 7.04 -17.98 39.57
CA GLN A 254 7.05 -16.84 38.65
C GLN A 254 8.33 -16.78 37.80
N ARG A 255 9.50 -17.14 38.34
CA ARG A 255 10.74 -17.26 37.55
C ARG A 255 10.60 -18.31 36.45
N GLN A 256 9.94 -19.44 36.73
CA GLN A 256 9.66 -20.47 35.73
C GLN A 256 8.69 -19.98 34.66
N GLY A 257 7.63 -19.25 35.04
CA GLY A 257 6.69 -18.64 34.08
C GLY A 257 7.37 -17.62 33.17
N LEU A 258 8.29 -16.81 33.72
CA LEU A 258 9.09 -15.88 32.95
C LEU A 258 10.03 -16.62 31.98
N ALA A 259 10.74 -17.65 32.43
CA ALA A 259 11.62 -18.46 31.59
C ALA A 259 10.84 -19.16 30.46
N LEU A 260 9.64 -19.66 30.76
CA LEU A 260 8.73 -20.23 29.77
C LEU A 260 8.35 -19.21 28.69
N ARG A 261 7.91 -18.00 29.08
CA ARG A 261 7.59 -16.95 28.11
C ARG A 261 8.81 -16.56 27.29
N GLN A 262 10.00 -16.49 27.89
CA GLN A 262 11.24 -16.16 27.15
C GLN A 262 11.59 -17.23 26.12
N ALA A 263 11.41 -18.51 26.44
CA ALA A 263 11.76 -19.61 25.56
C ALA A 263 10.74 -19.82 24.43
N GLU A 264 9.45 -19.83 24.76
CA GLU A 264 8.37 -20.23 23.85
C GLU A 264 7.65 -19.03 23.22
N LEU A 265 7.73 -17.85 23.83
CA LEU A 265 6.98 -16.65 23.43
C LEU A 265 7.89 -15.39 23.37
N PRO A 266 9.06 -15.44 22.71
CA PRO A 266 10.05 -14.36 22.77
C PRO A 266 9.56 -13.04 22.17
N GLU A 267 8.61 -13.08 21.23
CA GLU A 267 8.02 -11.89 20.60
C GLU A 267 6.94 -11.21 21.47
N ASP A 268 6.45 -11.86 22.54
CA ASP A 268 5.47 -11.29 23.47
C ASP A 268 6.15 -10.36 24.49
N LEU A 269 6.70 -9.24 24.00
CA LEU A 269 7.43 -8.26 24.82
C LEU A 269 6.57 -7.70 25.96
N ALA A 270 5.27 -7.49 25.71
CA ALA A 270 4.33 -7.00 26.72
C ALA A 270 4.13 -8.04 27.82
N GLY A 271 3.84 -9.30 27.46
CA GLY A 271 3.67 -10.37 28.44
C GLY A 271 4.95 -10.73 29.21
N LEU A 272 6.12 -10.56 28.60
CA LEU A 272 7.41 -10.65 29.28
C LEU A 272 7.58 -9.57 30.34
N ALA A 273 7.24 -8.31 30.01
CA ALA A 273 7.31 -7.21 30.96
C ALA A 273 6.31 -7.38 32.12
N ASP A 274 5.09 -7.85 31.85
CA ASP A 274 4.10 -8.12 32.89
C ASP A 274 4.57 -9.24 33.85
N ALA A 275 5.12 -10.33 33.30
CA ALA A 275 5.67 -11.41 34.11
C ALA A 275 6.85 -10.94 34.99
N GLN A 276 7.67 -10.01 34.50
CA GLN A 276 8.75 -9.40 35.27
C GLN A 276 8.25 -8.45 36.36
N ASN A 277 7.24 -7.64 36.05
CA ASN A 277 6.61 -6.77 37.04
C ASN A 277 6.04 -7.60 38.21
N ALA A 278 5.35 -8.70 37.91
CA ALA A 278 4.85 -9.62 38.93
C ALA A 278 6.00 -10.22 39.77
N LEU A 279 7.11 -10.61 39.13
CA LEU A 279 8.29 -11.11 39.84
C LEU A 279 8.94 -10.03 40.74
N ALA A 280 9.04 -8.79 40.26
CA ALA A 280 9.60 -7.68 41.03
C ALA A 280 8.77 -7.38 42.28
N ILE A 281 7.44 -7.45 42.18
CA ILE A 281 6.53 -7.31 43.33
C ILE A 281 6.78 -8.42 44.35
N ILE A 282 6.86 -9.67 43.91
CA ILE A 282 7.11 -10.82 44.80
C ILE A 282 8.47 -10.66 45.51
N LEU A 283 9.53 -10.33 44.77
CA LEU A 283 10.88 -10.12 45.33
C LEU A 283 10.91 -8.95 46.34
N ARG A 284 10.12 -7.91 46.11
CA ARG A 284 9.98 -6.80 47.05
C ARG A 284 9.38 -7.25 48.37
N GLU A 285 8.30 -8.03 48.33
CA GLU A 285 7.67 -8.56 49.55
C GLU A 285 8.60 -9.51 50.31
N GLN A 286 9.52 -10.19 49.61
CA GLN A 286 10.58 -11.00 50.24
C GLN A 286 11.69 -10.16 50.90
N GLY A 287 11.74 -8.85 50.64
CA GLY A 287 12.84 -7.98 51.07
C GLY A 287 14.07 -8.05 50.16
N GLU A 288 14.02 -8.77 49.03
CA GLU A 288 15.10 -8.86 48.04
C GLU A 288 15.12 -7.63 47.10
N LEU A 289 15.22 -6.44 47.70
CA LEU A 289 15.02 -5.16 47.02
C LEU A 289 15.99 -4.93 45.85
N ALA A 290 17.23 -5.41 45.95
CA ALA A 290 18.22 -5.27 44.88
C ALA A 290 17.87 -6.11 43.63
N GLN A 291 17.36 -7.33 43.82
CA GLN A 291 16.89 -8.16 42.71
C GLN A 291 15.60 -7.61 42.12
N ALA A 292 14.66 -7.17 42.98
CA ALA A 292 13.41 -6.55 42.55
C ALA A 292 13.68 -5.32 41.64
N GLU A 293 14.62 -4.45 42.02
CA GLU A 293 15.02 -3.29 41.20
C GLU A 293 15.58 -3.72 39.83
N SER A 294 16.48 -4.71 39.82
CA SER A 294 17.08 -5.22 38.57
C SER A 294 16.02 -5.76 37.61
N VAL A 295 15.09 -6.57 38.12
CA VAL A 295 13.98 -7.12 37.33
C VAL A 295 13.05 -6.01 36.84
N GLN A 296 12.74 -5.03 37.68
CA GLN A 296 11.87 -3.92 37.32
C GLN A 296 12.45 -3.04 36.22
N ARG A 297 13.77 -2.75 36.26
CA ARG A 297 14.45 -2.02 35.18
C ARG A 297 14.39 -2.78 33.85
N ALA A 298 14.52 -4.11 33.88
CA ALA A 298 14.40 -4.94 32.70
C ALA A 298 12.96 -4.96 32.13
N ALA A 299 11.94 -4.95 32.99
CA ALA A 299 10.53 -4.83 32.59
C ALA A 299 10.25 -3.48 31.91
N LEU A 300 10.79 -2.40 32.47
CA LEU A 300 10.62 -1.03 31.97
C LEU A 300 11.21 -0.86 30.56
N ASN A 301 12.40 -1.40 30.32
CA ASN A 301 13.01 -1.39 28.99
C ASN A 301 12.16 -2.13 27.96
N ARG A 302 11.63 -3.32 28.30
CA ARG A 302 10.74 -4.08 27.40
C ARG A 302 9.42 -3.38 27.12
N GLN A 303 8.81 -2.75 28.12
CA GLN A 303 7.58 -1.97 27.91
C GLN A 303 7.80 -0.77 27.00
N ARG A 304 8.96 -0.11 27.12
CA ARG A 304 9.34 0.98 26.22
C ARG A 304 9.47 0.49 24.77
N GLU A 305 10.04 -0.70 24.57
CA GLU A 305 10.13 -1.33 23.25
C GLU A 305 8.75 -1.75 22.70
N ALA A 306 7.89 -2.32 23.55
CA ALA A 306 6.58 -2.84 23.14
C ALA A 306 5.56 -1.74 22.81
N HIS A 307 5.54 -0.65 23.57
CA HIS A 307 4.47 0.35 23.51
C HIS A 307 4.94 1.78 23.21
N GLY A 308 6.25 2.00 23.08
CA GLY A 308 6.84 3.32 22.94
C GLY A 308 6.94 4.09 24.26
N PRO A 309 7.54 5.30 24.23
CA PRO A 309 7.94 6.04 25.43
C PRO A 309 6.78 6.69 26.21
N ASN A 310 5.55 6.74 25.67
CA ASN A 310 4.42 7.46 26.26
C ASN A 310 3.20 6.55 26.54
N SER A 311 3.42 5.37 27.11
CA SER A 311 2.34 4.42 27.45
C SER A 311 1.96 4.47 28.94
N ALA A 312 0.70 4.17 29.26
CA ALA A 312 0.23 4.08 30.64
C ALA A 312 0.88 2.90 31.39
N GLU A 313 1.24 1.85 30.66
CA GLU A 313 2.00 0.70 31.11
C GLU A 313 3.39 1.11 31.60
N LEU A 314 4.08 1.98 30.86
CA LEU A 314 5.39 2.50 31.25
C LEU A 314 5.30 3.33 32.54
N ALA A 315 4.27 4.17 32.68
CA ALA A 315 4.04 4.95 33.90
C ALA A 315 3.82 4.07 35.14
N ARG A 316 3.09 2.95 35.01
CA ARG A 316 2.91 1.97 36.10
C ARG A 316 4.24 1.33 36.50
N SER A 317 5.09 1.02 35.54
CA SER A 317 6.42 0.44 35.82
C SER A 317 7.41 1.42 36.43
N HIS A 318 7.37 2.70 36.04
CA HIS A 318 8.13 3.76 36.71
C HIS A 318 7.70 3.92 38.17
N ASN A 319 6.38 3.93 38.43
CA ASN A 319 5.87 4.00 39.81
C ASN A 319 6.36 2.82 40.68
N LEU A 320 6.36 1.59 40.15
CA LEU A 320 6.93 0.43 40.85
C LEU A 320 8.43 0.58 41.11
N LEU A 321 9.20 1.11 40.15
CA LEU A 321 10.63 1.37 40.32
C LEU A 321 10.90 2.45 41.39
N GLY A 322 10.15 3.55 41.38
CA GLY A 322 10.25 4.60 42.40
C GLY A 322 9.96 4.08 43.81
N LEU A 323 8.96 3.20 43.96
CA LEU A 323 8.67 2.54 45.24
C LEU A 323 9.83 1.64 45.71
N LEU A 324 10.48 0.92 44.79
CA LEU A 324 11.64 0.07 45.09
C LEU A 324 12.87 0.90 45.51
N LEU A 325 13.16 1.99 44.80
CA LEU A 325 14.27 2.90 45.10
C LEU A 325 14.08 3.56 46.47
N ARG A 326 12.85 3.99 46.78
CA ARG A 326 12.51 4.51 48.11
C ARG A 326 12.70 3.46 49.20
N ALA A 327 12.29 2.21 48.97
CA ALA A 327 12.49 1.12 49.92
C ALA A 327 13.99 0.81 50.17
N ARG A 328 14.86 1.05 49.18
CA ARG A 328 16.33 0.97 49.31
C ARG A 328 16.98 2.20 49.95
N GLY A 329 16.23 3.27 50.23
CA GLY A 329 16.77 4.54 50.73
C GLY A 329 17.44 5.41 49.65
N GLN A 330 17.26 5.11 48.36
CA GLN A 330 17.82 5.87 47.24
C GLN A 330 16.85 6.96 46.78
N LEU A 331 16.61 7.95 47.65
CA LEU A 331 15.58 8.98 47.45
C LEU A 331 15.84 9.87 46.23
N ASP A 332 17.10 10.21 45.96
CA ASP A 332 17.47 11.06 44.82
C ASP A 332 17.15 10.40 43.47
N LEU A 333 17.34 9.08 43.37
CA LEU A 333 16.98 8.31 42.19
C LEU A 333 15.47 8.09 42.09
N ALA A 334 14.79 7.89 43.23
CA ALA A 334 13.34 7.75 43.26
C ALA A 334 12.60 9.01 42.81
N GLN A 335 13.20 10.20 42.96
CA GLN A 335 12.64 11.47 42.51
C GLN A 335 12.80 11.71 40.99
N GLN A 336 13.69 10.94 40.33
CA GLN A 336 13.95 11.05 38.89
C GLN A 336 13.09 10.11 38.05
N GLU A 337 12.46 9.10 38.67
CA GLU A 337 11.57 8.11 38.05
C GLU A 337 10.10 8.52 38.16
#